data_AF-A0A561XKA9-F1
#
_entry.id   AF-A0A561XKA9-F1
#
_cell.length_a   1.000
_cell.length_b   1.000
_cell.length_c   1.000
_cell.angle_alpha   90.00
_cell.angle_beta   90.00
_cell.angle_gamma   90.00
#
_symmetry.space_group_name_H-M   'P 1'
#
loop_
_entity.id
_entity.type
_entity.pdbx_description
1 polymer ?
#
loop_
_entity_poly.entity_id
_entity_poly.type
_entity_poly.pdbx_seq_one_letter_code
_entity_poly.pdbx_strand_id
1 'polypeptide(L)'
;MPPLSSIAPTAATAPAPAATDSPTPPTATSRRLALSALGSLGVATLWGCGGGGDSSSADAGTGTDSGSGTGSGTDSGTGTGTGTGTTTTCSVVPEETAGPYPADGSTASNNTYNVLALSGIVRSDIRSSVGSSTQVSGVPLSITITLTNTKASCAPLSGYAIYLWHCTQDGNYSVYSSNNIADNYLRGVQATDANGTVTFTTIVPGCYAGRMPHMHLEIYPTLASATKAANKIKTTQLAFPTALLSSIYSSNSGYSASVRNLASMSFATDNVFSDGTTLEMTTMQANTGGGYSASITISIAV
;
A
#
# COMPACT_ATOMS: atom_id res chain seq x y z
N MET A 1 32.36 74.52 20.14
CA MET A 1 32.58 73.64 21.32
C MET A 1 32.51 72.20 20.83
N PRO A 2 33.48 71.34 21.21
CA PRO A 2 33.71 70.01 20.61
C PRO A 2 32.73 68.94 21.14
N PRO A 3 32.74 67.71 20.57
CA PRO A 3 31.57 66.82 20.52
C PRO A 3 31.56 65.78 21.65
N LEU A 4 30.39 65.19 21.92
CA LEU A 4 30.28 63.99 22.76
C LEU A 4 29.46 62.90 22.06
N SER A 5 30.19 61.82 21.82
CA SER A 5 29.80 60.57 21.20
C SER A 5 28.70 59.85 21.97
N SER A 6 27.69 59.33 21.25
CA SER A 6 26.71 58.39 21.78
C SER A 6 27.34 57.00 21.87
N ILE A 7 27.39 56.46 23.09
CA ILE A 7 27.92 55.14 23.43
C ILE A 7 26.83 54.09 23.17
N ALA A 8 27.15 53.06 22.39
CA ALA A 8 26.31 51.87 22.20
C ALA A 8 26.38 50.96 23.45
N PRO A 9 25.27 50.31 23.86
CA PRO A 9 25.30 49.37 24.98
C PRO A 9 25.96 48.04 24.58
N THR A 10 26.89 47.60 25.42
CA THR A 10 27.53 46.28 25.40
C THR A 10 26.52 45.19 25.74
N ALA A 11 26.32 44.24 24.83
CA ALA A 11 25.56 43.02 25.09
C ALA A 11 26.37 42.09 25.99
N ALA A 12 25.80 41.70 27.13
CA ALA A 12 26.35 40.68 28.00
C ALA A 12 26.12 39.29 27.38
N THR A 13 27.20 38.55 27.13
CA THR A 13 27.18 37.16 26.69
C THR A 13 26.71 36.26 27.84
N ALA A 14 25.57 35.58 27.66
CA ALA A 14 25.11 34.56 28.58
C ALA A 14 25.98 33.28 28.47
N PRO A 15 26.29 32.59 29.58
CA PRO A 15 27.06 31.35 29.54
C PRO A 15 26.23 30.19 28.97
N ALA A 16 26.89 29.31 28.21
CA ALA A 16 26.31 28.11 27.64
C ALA A 16 25.89 27.10 28.73
N PRO A 17 24.76 26.38 28.58
CA PRO A 17 24.38 25.34 29.51
C PRO A 17 25.27 24.09 29.35
N ALA A 18 25.61 23.49 30.49
CA ALA A 18 26.40 22.27 30.60
C ALA A 18 25.65 21.06 30.03
N ALA A 19 26.38 20.19 29.33
CA ALA A 19 25.89 18.93 28.82
C ALA A 19 25.60 17.95 29.97
N THR A 20 24.38 17.44 30.04
CA THR A 20 23.99 16.35 30.95
C THR A 20 24.06 15.03 30.20
N ASP A 21 24.82 14.07 30.74
CA ASP A 21 24.92 12.70 30.28
C ASP A 21 23.53 12.03 30.16
N SER A 22 23.27 11.43 29.00
CA SER A 22 22.06 10.65 28.74
C SER A 22 22.23 9.22 29.26
N PRO A 23 21.27 8.66 30.03
CA PRO A 23 21.31 7.26 30.40
C PRO A 23 21.00 6.36 29.20
N THR A 24 21.76 5.28 29.08
CA THR A 24 21.64 4.25 28.05
C THR A 24 20.28 3.51 28.17
N PRO A 25 19.48 3.36 27.11
CA PRO A 25 18.22 2.61 27.18
C PRO A 25 18.50 1.09 27.21
N PRO A 26 17.75 0.32 28.01
CA PRO A 26 17.87 -1.14 28.03
C PRO A 26 17.29 -1.75 26.75
N THR A 27 18.01 -2.75 26.22
CA THR A 27 17.57 -3.64 25.14
C THR A 27 16.30 -4.40 25.57
N ALA A 28 15.17 -4.10 24.92
CA ALA A 28 13.91 -4.79 25.16
C ALA A 28 13.62 -5.82 24.06
N THR A 29 13.80 -7.08 24.45
CA THR A 29 13.50 -8.32 23.75
C THR A 29 12.03 -8.42 23.33
N SER A 30 11.84 -9.00 22.14
CA SER A 30 10.58 -9.47 21.54
C SER A 30 9.58 -10.05 22.55
N ARG A 31 8.33 -9.56 22.51
CA ARG A 31 7.18 -10.25 23.13
C ARG A 31 5.95 -10.16 22.24
N ARG A 32 5.80 -11.20 21.40
CA ARG A 32 4.51 -11.66 20.91
C ARG A 32 3.70 -12.15 22.10
N LEU A 33 2.46 -11.68 22.26
CA LEU A 33 1.44 -12.45 22.96
C LEU A 33 0.10 -12.21 22.27
N ALA A 34 -0.29 -13.22 21.49
CA ALA A 34 -1.66 -13.40 21.03
C ALA A 34 -2.56 -13.70 22.24
N LEU A 35 -3.73 -13.09 22.28
CA LEU A 35 -4.80 -13.50 23.18
C LEU A 35 -6.04 -13.82 22.35
N SER A 36 -6.12 -15.09 21.95
CA SER A 36 -7.34 -15.75 21.52
C SER A 36 -7.87 -16.59 22.68
N ALA A 37 -9.17 -16.47 22.96
CA ALA A 37 -10.10 -17.49 23.45
C ALA A 37 -11.13 -16.87 24.42
N LEU A 38 -12.43 -17.04 24.11
CA LEU A 38 -13.35 -17.86 24.90
C LEU A 38 -14.76 -17.88 24.27
N GLY A 39 -15.36 -19.08 24.24
CA GLY A 39 -16.79 -19.33 24.00
C GLY A 39 -17.10 -19.98 22.64
N SER A 40 -17.86 -21.08 22.50
CA SER A 40 -18.28 -22.17 23.39
C SER A 40 -19.07 -23.16 22.51
N LEU A 41 -18.81 -24.45 22.71
CA LEU A 41 -19.74 -25.60 22.69
C LEU A 41 -20.85 -25.68 21.62
N GLY A 42 -20.77 -26.72 20.79
CA GLY A 42 -21.90 -27.25 20.00
C GLY A 42 -21.57 -28.63 19.42
N VAL A 43 -22.07 -29.68 20.06
CA VAL A 43 -21.99 -31.09 19.62
C VAL A 43 -23.26 -31.44 18.85
N ALA A 44 -23.14 -32.07 17.68
CA ALA A 44 -24.10 -33.08 17.19
C ALA A 44 -23.49 -33.92 16.06
N THR A 45 -23.51 -35.24 16.26
CA THR A 45 -23.14 -36.32 15.33
C THR A 45 -24.32 -36.68 14.42
N LEU A 46 -24.09 -37.08 13.16
CA LEU A 46 -24.69 -38.31 12.60
C LEU A 46 -23.98 -38.80 11.31
N TRP A 47 -23.95 -40.13 11.21
CA TRP A 47 -23.42 -41.03 10.19
C TRP A 47 -23.58 -40.71 8.70
N GLY A 48 -22.61 -41.21 7.92
CA GLY A 48 -22.78 -41.62 6.53
C GLY A 48 -21.64 -42.55 6.10
N CYS A 49 -21.94 -43.83 5.91
CA CYS A 49 -21.02 -44.93 5.62
C CYS A 49 -21.07 -45.28 4.11
N GLY A 50 -19.95 -45.76 3.56
CA GLY A 50 -19.87 -46.49 2.28
C GLY A 50 -18.92 -45.83 1.28
N GLY A 51 -17.90 -46.48 0.72
CA GLY A 51 -17.47 -47.88 0.75
C GLY A 51 -16.90 -48.28 -0.62
N GLY A 52 -15.69 -48.87 -0.65
CA GLY A 52 -15.10 -49.64 -1.76
C GLY A 52 -14.65 -48.84 -3.01
N GLY A 53 -13.56 -49.14 -3.70
CA GLY A 53 -12.68 -50.30 -3.73
C GLY A 53 -11.56 -50.04 -4.76
N ASP A 54 -10.57 -50.91 -4.69
CA ASP A 54 -9.21 -50.83 -5.20
C ASP A 54 -9.06 -51.09 -6.72
N SER A 55 -7.82 -50.93 -7.19
CA SER A 55 -7.17 -51.64 -8.31
C SER A 55 -7.12 -50.98 -9.69
N SER A 56 -5.90 -50.54 -9.99
CA SER A 56 -5.24 -50.50 -11.29
C SER A 56 -5.47 -51.72 -12.19
N SER A 57 -5.55 -51.50 -13.50
CA SER A 57 -4.96 -52.36 -14.54
C SER A 57 -4.90 -51.62 -15.87
N ALA A 58 -3.74 -51.72 -16.50
CA ALA A 58 -3.43 -51.22 -17.83
C ALA A 58 -4.21 -51.97 -18.91
N ASP A 59 -4.52 -51.27 -20.01
CA ASP A 59 -4.79 -51.93 -21.28
C ASP A 59 -3.92 -51.32 -22.39
N ALA A 60 -3.41 -52.23 -23.21
CA ALA A 60 -2.43 -52.02 -24.24
C ALA A 60 -3.14 -51.73 -25.57
N GLY A 61 -2.84 -50.58 -26.16
CA GLY A 61 -3.23 -50.23 -27.53
C GLY A 61 -2.03 -50.26 -28.46
N THR A 62 -1.80 -51.41 -29.10
CA THR A 62 -0.89 -51.56 -30.24
C THR A 62 -1.48 -50.93 -31.49
N GLY A 63 -0.76 -50.02 -32.13
CA GLY A 63 -1.09 -49.44 -33.43
C GLY A 63 0.17 -49.15 -34.22
N THR A 64 0.52 -50.09 -35.09
CA THR A 64 1.63 -50.07 -36.04
C THR A 64 1.36 -49.05 -37.15
N ASP A 65 2.33 -48.20 -37.49
CA ASP A 65 2.45 -47.72 -38.87
C ASP A 65 3.90 -47.47 -39.27
N SER A 66 4.19 -47.90 -40.49
CA SER A 66 5.51 -48.01 -41.10
C SER A 66 5.90 -46.74 -41.84
N GLY A 67 7.15 -46.31 -41.70
CA GLY A 67 7.74 -45.24 -42.51
C GLY A 67 9.26 -45.34 -42.52
N SER A 68 9.79 -46.00 -43.54
CA SER A 68 11.22 -46.11 -43.84
C SER A 68 11.75 -44.80 -44.41
N GLY A 69 12.90 -44.34 -43.91
CA GLY A 69 13.59 -43.14 -44.38
C GLY A 69 14.99 -43.04 -43.77
N THR A 70 15.96 -43.72 -44.39
CA THR A 70 17.40 -43.61 -44.14
C THR A 70 17.93 -42.22 -44.48
N GLY A 71 18.64 -41.60 -43.53
CA GLY A 71 19.44 -40.40 -43.75
C GLY A 71 20.42 -40.19 -42.59
N SER A 72 21.66 -40.60 -42.78
CA SER A 72 22.79 -40.39 -41.87
C SER A 72 23.21 -38.92 -41.91
N GLY A 73 23.38 -38.31 -40.73
CA GLY A 73 23.86 -36.95 -40.55
C GLY A 73 24.23 -36.72 -39.10
N THR A 74 25.46 -37.07 -38.75
CA THR A 74 26.11 -36.76 -37.48
C THR A 74 26.42 -35.27 -37.43
N ASP A 75 25.84 -34.52 -36.48
CA ASP A 75 26.57 -33.44 -35.82
C ASP A 75 26.00 -33.08 -34.43
N SER A 76 26.75 -33.49 -33.41
CA SER A 76 27.25 -32.69 -32.29
C SER A 76 26.47 -31.42 -31.94
N GLY A 77 25.71 -31.46 -30.83
CA GLY A 77 25.17 -30.25 -30.24
C GLY A 77 24.11 -30.47 -29.15
N THR A 78 24.35 -31.35 -28.19
CA THR A 78 23.59 -31.34 -26.92
C THR A 78 23.99 -30.09 -26.14
N GLY A 79 23.45 -28.95 -26.56
CA GLY A 79 23.41 -27.75 -25.77
C GLY A 79 22.43 -27.99 -24.63
N THR A 80 22.91 -28.64 -23.56
CA THR A 80 22.31 -28.54 -22.23
C THR A 80 22.48 -27.09 -21.82
N GLY A 81 21.63 -26.23 -22.34
CA GLY A 81 21.46 -24.88 -21.85
C GLY A 81 20.94 -25.01 -20.43
N THR A 82 21.84 -25.10 -19.46
CA THR A 82 21.61 -24.60 -18.11
C THR A 82 21.40 -23.10 -18.26
N GLY A 83 20.23 -22.73 -18.76
CA GLY A 83 19.68 -21.42 -18.56
C GLY A 83 19.55 -21.29 -17.06
N THR A 84 20.50 -20.57 -16.45
CA THR A 84 20.34 -20.02 -15.11
C THR A 84 19.17 -19.06 -15.20
N GLY A 85 17.95 -19.61 -15.19
CA GLY A 85 16.72 -18.85 -15.11
C GLY A 85 16.87 -18.00 -13.88
N THR A 86 17.04 -16.70 -14.09
CA THR A 86 17.14 -15.75 -12.99
C THR A 86 15.77 -15.77 -12.33
N THR A 87 15.65 -16.49 -11.22
CA THR A 87 14.41 -16.47 -10.45
C THR A 87 14.27 -15.07 -9.89
N THR A 88 13.38 -14.27 -10.50
CA THR A 88 13.01 -12.99 -9.92
C THR A 88 12.43 -13.26 -8.54
N THR A 89 13.02 -12.67 -7.52
CA THR A 89 12.56 -12.74 -6.14
C THR A 89 11.92 -11.42 -5.74
N CYS A 90 10.84 -11.52 -4.97
CA CYS A 90 10.11 -10.41 -4.39
C CYS A 90 9.54 -10.88 -3.06
N SER A 91 9.34 -9.92 -2.15
CA SER A 91 8.88 -10.18 -0.79
C SER A 91 7.45 -9.71 -0.63
N VAL A 92 6.67 -10.45 0.15
CA VAL A 92 5.29 -10.06 0.46
C VAL A 92 5.33 -8.72 1.21
N VAL A 93 4.57 -7.75 0.74
CA VAL A 93 4.42 -6.45 1.43
C VAL A 93 3.90 -6.69 2.86
N PRO A 94 4.30 -5.90 3.87
CA PRO A 94 3.73 -5.97 5.21
C PRO A 94 2.19 -5.91 5.23
N GLU A 95 1.57 -6.51 6.24
CA GLU A 95 0.13 -6.33 6.50
C GLU A 95 -0.02 -5.19 7.50
N GLU A 96 -0.72 -4.13 7.09
CA GLU A 96 -0.96 -2.97 7.94
C GLU A 96 -2.41 -2.84 8.38
N THR A 97 -2.64 -2.00 9.37
CA THR A 97 -4.01 -1.64 9.74
C THR A 97 -4.70 -0.89 8.60
N ALA A 98 -5.99 -1.17 8.37
CA ALA A 98 -6.86 -0.32 7.55
C ALA A 98 -7.09 1.06 8.21
N GLY A 99 -6.72 1.19 9.47
CA GLY A 99 -6.94 2.40 10.24
C GLY A 99 -8.43 2.69 10.45
N PRO A 100 -8.75 3.88 10.96
CA PRO A 100 -10.10 4.21 11.37
C PRO A 100 -11.03 4.64 10.22
N TYR A 101 -10.55 4.72 8.97
CA TYR A 101 -11.26 5.36 7.86
C TYR A 101 -11.39 4.55 6.54
N PRO A 102 -11.61 3.21 6.55
CA PRO A 102 -11.60 2.40 5.32
C PRO A 102 -12.82 2.63 4.41
N ALA A 103 -14.03 2.79 4.96
CA ALA A 103 -15.28 2.82 4.20
C ALA A 103 -15.48 1.65 3.19
N ASP A 104 -14.99 0.46 3.53
CA ASP A 104 -15.06 -0.79 2.75
C ASP A 104 -16.27 -1.68 3.13
N GLY A 105 -17.18 -1.16 3.95
CA GLY A 105 -18.30 -1.88 4.54
C GLY A 105 -18.00 -2.52 5.91
N SER A 106 -16.77 -2.44 6.42
CA SER A 106 -16.47 -2.74 7.81
C SER A 106 -16.95 -1.62 8.75
N THR A 107 -17.08 -1.94 10.04
CA THR A 107 -17.37 -0.94 11.07
C THR A 107 -16.07 -0.32 11.56
N ALA A 108 -15.93 1.00 11.41
CA ALA A 108 -14.76 1.76 11.83
C ALA A 108 -15.18 3.16 12.28
N SER A 109 -14.51 3.72 13.28
CA SER A 109 -14.86 5.03 13.87
C SER A 109 -16.35 5.15 14.23
N ASN A 110 -16.92 4.09 14.80
CA ASN A 110 -18.34 3.98 15.18
C ASN A 110 -19.34 4.15 14.02
N ASN A 111 -18.89 3.98 12.77
CA ASN A 111 -19.72 4.08 11.57
C ASN A 111 -19.50 2.88 10.64
N THR A 112 -20.49 2.58 9.81
CA THR A 112 -20.41 1.55 8.77
C THR A 112 -20.72 2.18 7.42
N TYR A 113 -19.67 2.57 6.69
CA TYR A 113 -19.78 3.12 5.34
C TYR A 113 -19.19 2.13 4.33
N ASN A 114 -19.79 2.06 3.14
CA ASN A 114 -19.32 1.21 2.05
C ASN A 114 -19.29 1.99 0.73
N VAL A 115 -18.19 2.70 0.45
CA VAL A 115 -18.03 3.40 -0.84
C VAL A 115 -17.82 2.41 -1.99
N LEU A 116 -17.29 1.21 -1.71
CA LEU A 116 -17.02 0.18 -2.73
C LEU A 116 -18.30 -0.41 -3.34
N ALA A 117 -19.44 -0.22 -2.71
CA ALA A 117 -20.76 -0.59 -3.24
C ALA A 117 -21.41 0.52 -4.10
N LEU A 118 -20.82 1.71 -4.19
CA LEU A 118 -21.39 2.82 -4.95
C LEU A 118 -21.17 2.65 -6.47
N SER A 119 -22.21 2.96 -7.26
CA SER A 119 -22.02 3.12 -8.70
C SER A 119 -21.03 4.26 -8.97
N GLY A 120 -20.05 4.04 -9.84
CA GLY A 120 -19.02 5.03 -10.18
C GLY A 120 -17.78 5.05 -9.27
N ILE A 121 -17.69 4.20 -8.23
CA ILE A 121 -16.46 4.10 -7.40
C ILE A 121 -15.27 3.45 -8.14
N VAL A 122 -15.56 2.69 -9.20
CA VAL A 122 -14.53 2.14 -10.09
C VAL A 122 -14.04 3.27 -11.00
N ARG A 123 -12.91 3.89 -10.64
CA ARG A 123 -12.40 5.10 -11.30
C ARG A 123 -10.91 5.32 -11.07
N SER A 124 -10.27 5.98 -12.04
CA SER A 124 -8.85 6.36 -11.95
C SER A 124 -8.65 7.75 -11.33
N ASP A 125 -9.45 8.75 -11.70
CA ASP A 125 -9.43 10.05 -11.04
C ASP A 125 -10.29 10.03 -9.78
N ILE A 126 -9.65 10.20 -8.64
CA ILE A 126 -10.31 10.18 -7.33
C ILE A 126 -10.41 11.57 -6.70
N ARG A 127 -10.03 12.64 -7.39
CA ARG A 127 -9.99 13.99 -6.80
C ARG A 127 -11.38 14.57 -6.49
N SER A 128 -12.44 14.05 -7.09
CA SER A 128 -13.82 14.47 -6.81
C SER A 128 -14.65 13.33 -6.21
N SER A 129 -15.75 13.65 -5.54
CA SER A 129 -16.76 12.65 -5.19
C SER A 129 -17.46 12.12 -6.43
N VAL A 130 -17.98 10.90 -6.36
CA VAL A 130 -18.82 10.30 -7.41
C VAL A 130 -19.96 11.26 -7.76
N GLY A 131 -20.14 11.53 -9.05
CA GLY A 131 -21.17 12.44 -9.55
C GLY A 131 -20.86 13.94 -9.40
N SER A 132 -19.71 14.30 -8.82
CA SER A 132 -19.25 15.69 -8.70
C SER A 132 -18.10 16.00 -9.65
N SER A 133 -18.09 17.21 -10.21
CA SER A 133 -16.96 17.76 -10.96
C SER A 133 -16.02 18.61 -10.09
N THR A 134 -16.37 18.85 -8.82
CA THR A 134 -15.55 19.65 -7.90
C THR A 134 -14.43 18.78 -7.34
N GLN A 135 -13.19 19.12 -7.69
CA GLN A 135 -12.00 18.46 -7.17
C GLN A 135 -11.59 19.06 -5.83
N VAL A 136 -11.05 18.22 -4.96
CA VAL A 136 -10.36 18.71 -3.75
C VAL A 136 -9.07 19.44 -4.12
N SER A 137 -8.73 20.45 -3.33
CA SER A 137 -7.47 21.17 -3.43
C SER A 137 -6.28 20.30 -3.02
N GLY A 138 -5.18 20.41 -3.76
CA GLY A 138 -3.92 19.76 -3.44
C GLY A 138 -2.98 19.74 -4.64
N VAL A 139 -1.72 19.37 -4.41
CA VAL A 139 -0.73 19.24 -5.49
C VAL A 139 -1.03 17.98 -6.30
N PRO A 140 -1.19 18.04 -7.63
CA PRO A 140 -1.54 16.88 -8.45
C PRO A 140 -0.51 15.75 -8.35
N LEU A 141 -1.00 14.52 -8.24
CA LEU A 141 -0.20 13.29 -8.17
C LEU A 141 -0.82 12.21 -9.05
N SER A 142 -0.03 11.62 -9.95
CA SER A 142 -0.35 10.35 -10.61
C SER A 142 0.39 9.23 -9.89
N ILE A 143 -0.32 8.24 -9.35
CA ILE A 143 0.30 7.10 -8.66
C ILE A 143 0.01 5.79 -9.40
N THR A 144 1.08 5.10 -9.77
CA THR A 144 1.02 3.80 -10.46
C THR A 144 1.43 2.69 -9.50
N ILE A 145 0.59 1.67 -9.38
CA ILE A 145 0.83 0.52 -8.50
C ILE A 145 0.84 -0.73 -9.36
N THR A 146 1.93 -1.49 -9.31
CA THR A 146 2.05 -2.79 -9.96
C THR A 146 1.94 -3.88 -8.90
N LEU A 147 1.02 -4.82 -9.10
CA LEU A 147 0.76 -5.94 -8.20
C LEU A 147 1.38 -7.22 -8.75
N THR A 148 2.14 -7.94 -7.92
CA THR A 148 2.82 -9.18 -8.31
C THR A 148 2.60 -10.31 -7.30
N ASN A 149 2.87 -11.54 -7.72
CA ASN A 149 2.73 -12.74 -6.89
C ASN A 149 4.07 -13.36 -6.51
N THR A 150 4.38 -13.41 -5.21
CA THR A 150 5.61 -14.03 -4.71
C THR A 150 5.67 -15.54 -4.92
N LYS A 151 4.52 -16.21 -5.08
CA LYS A 151 4.43 -17.65 -5.36
C LYS A 151 4.56 -18.02 -6.85
N ALA A 152 4.63 -17.02 -7.73
CA ALA A 152 4.70 -17.23 -9.18
C ALA A 152 5.85 -16.43 -9.81
N SER A 153 7.04 -16.50 -9.20
CA SER A 153 8.25 -15.79 -9.68
C SER A 153 8.02 -14.30 -9.92
N CYS A 154 7.23 -13.66 -9.05
CA CYS A 154 6.88 -12.24 -9.13
C CYS A 154 6.10 -11.87 -10.40
N ALA A 155 5.38 -12.82 -10.99
CA ALA A 155 4.49 -12.56 -12.11
C ALA A 155 3.43 -11.50 -11.74
N PRO A 156 3.07 -10.62 -12.69
CA PRO A 156 2.02 -9.63 -12.48
C PRO A 156 0.65 -10.30 -12.25
N LEU A 157 -0.16 -9.69 -11.38
CA LEU A 157 -1.50 -10.16 -11.04
C LEU A 157 -2.55 -9.31 -11.74
N SER A 158 -3.15 -9.84 -12.82
CA SER A 158 -4.21 -9.17 -13.60
C SER A 158 -5.61 -9.41 -13.03
N GLY A 159 -6.49 -8.41 -13.11
CA GLY A 159 -7.90 -8.50 -12.70
C GLY A 159 -8.17 -8.33 -11.20
N TYR A 160 -7.12 -8.20 -10.39
CA TYR A 160 -7.23 -7.96 -8.95
C TYR A 160 -7.67 -6.53 -8.69
N ALA A 161 -8.55 -6.34 -7.72
CA ALA A 161 -9.01 -5.01 -7.37
C ALA A 161 -8.11 -4.37 -6.31
N ILE A 162 -7.65 -3.16 -6.58
CA ILE A 162 -6.89 -2.32 -5.65
C ILE A 162 -7.76 -1.15 -5.26
N TYR A 163 -8.17 -1.09 -3.99
CA TYR A 163 -8.85 0.05 -3.39
C TYR A 163 -7.81 0.95 -2.72
N LEU A 164 -7.85 2.24 -3.06
CA LEU A 164 -6.96 3.27 -2.53
C LEU A 164 -7.77 4.37 -1.86
N TRP A 165 -7.34 4.79 -0.66
CA TRP A 165 -7.83 6.00 -0.01
C TRP A 165 -6.75 6.75 0.76
N HIS A 166 -6.92 8.06 0.90
CA HIS A 166 -6.04 8.88 1.72
C HIS A 166 -6.69 10.20 2.15
N CYS A 167 -5.97 10.95 2.99
CA CYS A 167 -6.41 12.25 3.48
C CYS A 167 -6.16 13.39 2.48
N THR A 168 -6.89 14.50 2.64
CA THR A 168 -6.66 15.75 1.92
C THR A 168 -5.33 16.41 2.33
N GLN A 169 -4.96 17.49 1.65
CA GLN A 169 -3.78 18.32 2.00
C GLN A 169 -3.78 18.83 3.46
N ASP A 170 -4.95 18.91 4.10
CA ASP A 170 -5.14 19.34 5.49
C ASP A 170 -5.24 18.16 6.48
N GLY A 171 -5.16 16.91 6.00
CA GLY A 171 -5.22 15.71 6.84
C GLY A 171 -6.64 15.18 7.11
N ASN A 172 -7.66 15.65 6.40
CA ASN A 172 -9.05 15.19 6.57
C ASN A 172 -9.35 13.96 5.71
N TYR A 173 -10.15 13.02 6.22
CA TYR A 173 -10.60 11.85 5.47
C TYR A 173 -12.05 12.05 5.03
N SER A 174 -12.28 11.94 3.72
CA SER A 174 -13.62 11.95 3.14
C SER A 174 -14.50 10.86 3.76
N VAL A 175 -15.83 11.03 3.69
CA VAL A 175 -16.84 10.23 4.37
C VAL A 175 -16.88 10.43 5.89
N TYR A 176 -15.73 10.40 6.57
CA TYR A 176 -15.65 10.43 8.03
C TYR A 176 -15.58 11.84 8.59
N SER A 177 -14.81 12.74 7.98
CA SER A 177 -14.74 14.14 8.42
C SER A 177 -16.06 14.88 8.22
N SER A 178 -16.85 14.51 7.21
CA SER A 178 -18.17 15.11 6.94
C SER A 178 -19.35 14.27 7.43
N ASN A 179 -19.12 13.02 7.88
CA ASN A 179 -20.17 12.04 8.20
C ASN A 179 -21.19 11.86 7.06
N ASN A 180 -20.71 11.80 5.81
CA ASN A 180 -21.54 11.72 4.62
C ASN A 180 -20.87 10.88 3.53
N ILE A 181 -21.47 9.75 3.18
CA ILE A 181 -20.93 8.84 2.16
C ILE A 181 -20.88 9.46 0.74
N ALA A 182 -21.68 10.50 0.48
CA ALA A 182 -21.61 11.22 -0.78
C ALA A 182 -20.31 12.03 -0.92
N ASP A 183 -19.63 12.35 0.18
CA ASP A 183 -18.32 12.98 0.19
C ASP A 183 -17.23 11.91 0.12
N ASN A 184 -17.11 11.22 -1.02
CA ASN A 184 -16.19 10.10 -1.23
C ASN A 184 -14.97 10.45 -2.11
N TYR A 185 -14.60 11.73 -2.21
CA TYR A 185 -13.33 12.13 -2.84
C TYR A 185 -12.13 11.42 -2.19
N LEU A 186 -11.03 11.31 -2.94
CA LEU A 186 -9.80 10.62 -2.58
C LEU A 186 -9.99 9.15 -2.18
N ARG A 187 -11.02 8.51 -2.76
CA ARG A 187 -11.32 7.07 -2.63
C ARG A 187 -11.64 6.51 -4.01
N GLY A 188 -11.03 5.40 -4.39
CA GLY A 188 -11.35 4.73 -5.64
C GLY A 188 -10.77 3.33 -5.73
N VAL A 189 -11.39 2.50 -6.54
CA VAL A 189 -10.96 1.12 -6.77
C VAL A 189 -10.76 0.88 -8.26
N GLN A 190 -9.75 0.12 -8.64
CA GLN A 190 -9.52 -0.28 -10.03
C GLN A 190 -9.10 -1.74 -10.10
N ALA A 191 -9.45 -2.42 -11.19
CA ALA A 191 -8.87 -3.71 -11.52
C ALA A 191 -7.50 -3.51 -12.17
N THR A 192 -6.51 -4.32 -11.77
CA THR A 192 -5.21 -4.36 -12.41
C THR A 192 -5.32 -4.83 -13.86
N ASP A 193 -4.55 -4.19 -14.75
CA ASP A 193 -4.48 -4.56 -16.17
C ASP A 193 -3.68 -5.87 -16.40
N ALA A 194 -3.40 -6.21 -17.66
CA ALA A 194 -2.62 -7.40 -18.01
C ALA A 194 -1.18 -7.40 -17.46
N ASN A 195 -0.64 -6.22 -17.15
CA ASN A 195 0.67 -6.03 -16.54
C ASN A 195 0.58 -5.93 -15.00
N GLY A 196 -0.58 -6.26 -14.42
CA GLY A 196 -0.81 -6.17 -12.98
C GLY A 196 -0.87 -4.73 -12.47
N THR A 197 -1.12 -3.76 -13.33
CA THR A 197 -0.95 -2.34 -13.00
C THR A 197 -2.28 -1.59 -12.90
N VAL A 198 -2.37 -0.67 -11.94
CA VAL A 198 -3.40 0.38 -11.86
C VAL A 198 -2.72 1.75 -11.77
N THR A 199 -3.39 2.80 -12.27
CA THR A 199 -2.92 4.18 -12.09
C THR A 199 -4.05 5.06 -11.61
N PHE A 200 -3.83 5.78 -10.51
CA PHE A 200 -4.78 6.75 -9.97
C PHE A 200 -4.30 8.18 -10.20
N THR A 201 -5.22 9.06 -10.58
CA THR A 201 -5.01 10.51 -10.56
C THR A 201 -5.59 11.05 -9.26
N THR A 202 -4.74 11.67 -8.45
CA THR A 202 -5.05 12.14 -7.11
C THR A 202 -4.25 13.40 -6.75
N ILE A 203 -4.13 13.72 -5.46
CA ILE A 203 -3.24 14.75 -4.92
C ILE A 203 -2.18 14.12 -4.00
N VAL A 204 -1.08 14.82 -3.77
CA VAL A 204 -0.09 14.47 -2.76
C VAL A 204 -0.80 14.36 -1.39
N PRO A 205 -0.63 13.26 -0.63
CA PRO A 205 -1.35 13.07 0.62
C PRO A 205 -0.90 14.13 1.63
N GLY A 206 -1.81 14.61 2.47
CA GLY A 206 -1.44 15.46 3.60
C GLY A 206 -0.81 14.67 4.75
N CYS A 207 -0.49 15.38 5.82
CA CYS A 207 -0.03 14.84 7.09
C CYS A 207 -1.00 15.27 8.19
N TYR A 208 -1.62 14.32 8.87
CA TYR A 208 -2.41 14.57 10.07
C TYR A 208 -1.62 14.18 11.33
N ALA A 209 -2.02 14.70 12.48
CA ALA A 209 -1.28 14.51 13.72
C ALA A 209 -1.16 13.02 14.10
N GLY A 210 0.06 12.61 14.50
CA GLY A 210 0.35 11.28 15.01
C GLY A 210 0.67 10.21 13.96
N ARG A 211 0.67 10.56 12.66
CA ARG A 211 1.01 9.61 11.58
C ARG A 211 1.88 10.26 10.49
N MET A 212 2.78 9.49 9.90
CA MET A 212 3.49 9.84 8.68
C MET A 212 2.53 9.96 7.50
N PRO A 213 2.78 10.81 6.49
CA PRO A 213 1.95 10.86 5.28
C PRO A 213 1.89 9.51 4.57
N HIS A 214 0.68 9.06 4.22
CA HIS A 214 0.47 7.76 3.61
C HIS A 214 -0.78 7.73 2.73
N MET A 215 -0.86 6.69 1.90
CA MET A 215 -2.10 6.24 1.27
C MET A 215 -2.35 4.80 1.68
N HIS A 216 -3.59 4.43 1.97
CA HIS A 216 -3.91 3.05 2.27
C HIS A 216 -4.23 2.26 0.99
N LEU A 217 -3.95 0.96 1.02
CA LEU A 217 -4.38 0.02 0.01
C LEU A 217 -5.10 -1.18 0.63
N GLU A 218 -6.15 -1.61 -0.05
CA GLU A 218 -6.75 -2.92 0.13
C GLU A 218 -6.80 -3.66 -1.20
N ILE A 219 -6.39 -4.92 -1.18
CA ILE A 219 -6.35 -5.78 -2.37
C ILE A 219 -7.41 -6.87 -2.24
N TYR A 220 -8.20 -7.05 -3.30
CA TYR A 220 -9.26 -8.05 -3.39
C TYR A 220 -9.06 -8.93 -4.64
N PRO A 221 -9.61 -10.15 -4.67
CA PRO A 221 -9.50 -11.03 -5.84
C PRO A 221 -10.06 -10.39 -7.12
N THR A 222 -11.16 -9.65 -7.00
CA THR A 222 -11.87 -9.00 -8.12
C THR A 222 -12.62 -7.74 -7.66
N LEU A 223 -13.03 -6.88 -8.60
CA LEU A 223 -13.91 -5.73 -8.30
C LEU A 223 -15.23 -6.14 -7.64
N ALA A 224 -15.85 -7.24 -8.10
CA ALA A 224 -17.11 -7.72 -7.51
C ALA A 224 -16.93 -8.10 -6.03
N SER A 225 -15.81 -8.77 -5.71
CA SER A 225 -15.50 -9.15 -4.33
C SER A 225 -15.17 -7.97 -3.42
N ALA A 226 -14.68 -6.86 -3.96
CA ALA A 226 -14.31 -5.66 -3.21
C ALA A 226 -15.50 -4.99 -2.51
N THR A 227 -16.74 -5.29 -2.91
CA THR A 227 -17.96 -4.77 -2.25
C THR A 227 -18.17 -5.27 -0.81
N LYS A 228 -17.35 -6.23 -0.34
CA LYS A 228 -17.41 -6.79 1.01
C LYS A 228 -16.01 -6.82 1.64
N ALA A 229 -15.84 -6.08 2.74
CA ALA A 229 -14.61 -6.04 3.54
C ALA A 229 -13.98 -7.42 3.82
N ALA A 230 -14.80 -8.45 4.11
CA ALA A 230 -14.34 -9.80 4.44
C ALA A 230 -13.61 -10.53 3.30
N ASN A 231 -13.73 -10.06 2.05
CA ASN A 231 -13.07 -10.67 0.89
C ASN A 231 -11.65 -10.15 0.64
N LYS A 232 -11.19 -9.20 1.45
CA LYS A 232 -9.86 -8.60 1.33
C LYS A 232 -8.77 -9.66 1.52
N ILE A 233 -7.77 -9.62 0.65
CA ILE A 233 -6.58 -10.50 0.70
C ILE A 233 -5.46 -9.83 1.49
N LYS A 234 -5.33 -8.51 1.35
CA LYS A 234 -4.21 -7.75 1.88
C LYS A 234 -4.61 -6.33 2.21
N THR A 235 -4.16 -5.84 3.36
CA THR A 235 -4.17 -4.42 3.73
C THR A 235 -2.73 -3.96 3.90
N THR A 236 -2.38 -2.80 3.37
CA THR A 236 -1.05 -2.20 3.54
C THR A 236 -1.16 -0.67 3.44
N GLN A 237 -0.07 0.05 3.68
CA GLN A 237 -0.01 1.50 3.53
C GLN A 237 1.23 1.89 2.72
N LEU A 238 1.06 2.86 1.83
CA LEU A 238 2.15 3.41 1.01
C LEU A 238 2.81 4.56 1.77
N ALA A 239 4.13 4.47 1.90
CA ALA A 239 4.98 5.53 2.39
C ALA A 239 5.54 6.38 1.25
N PHE A 240 5.97 7.60 1.56
CA PHE A 240 6.45 8.58 0.58
C PHE A 240 7.77 9.22 1.02
N PRO A 241 8.64 9.64 0.07
CA PRO A 241 9.92 10.26 0.41
C PRO A 241 9.73 11.58 1.19
N THR A 242 10.13 11.58 2.46
CA THR A 242 9.86 12.67 3.40
C THR A 242 10.54 13.98 3.00
N ALA A 243 11.74 13.91 2.44
CA ALA A 243 12.44 15.09 1.93
C ALA A 243 11.63 15.78 0.82
N LEU A 244 11.05 15.00 -0.10
CA LEU A 244 10.23 15.52 -1.18
C LEU A 244 8.90 16.09 -0.64
N LEU A 245 8.24 15.37 0.27
CA LEU A 245 7.02 15.87 0.90
C LEU A 245 7.25 17.18 1.66
N SER A 246 8.37 17.29 2.40
CA SER A 246 8.74 18.51 3.11
C SER A 246 8.87 19.71 2.17
N SER A 247 9.52 19.53 1.01
CA SER A 247 9.59 20.56 -0.03
C SER A 247 8.21 20.92 -0.58
N ILE A 248 7.40 19.92 -0.94
CA ILE A 248 6.05 20.14 -1.48
C ILE A 248 5.18 20.91 -0.49
N TYR A 249 5.15 20.49 0.78
CA TYR A 249 4.33 21.12 1.79
C TYR A 249 4.76 22.57 2.05
N SER A 250 6.07 22.82 2.09
CA SER A 250 6.61 24.17 2.32
C SER A 250 6.33 25.14 1.16
N SER A 251 6.24 24.63 -0.07
CA SER A 251 5.95 25.45 -1.26
C SER A 251 4.46 25.68 -1.52
N ASN A 252 3.56 25.03 -0.79
CA ASN A 252 2.12 25.07 -1.05
C ASN A 252 1.34 25.41 0.23
N SER A 253 0.77 26.62 0.30
CA SER A 253 0.07 27.12 1.51
C SER A 253 -1.10 26.25 1.97
N GLY A 254 -1.72 25.49 1.06
CA GLY A 254 -2.76 24.51 1.36
C GLY A 254 -2.28 23.32 2.21
N TYR A 255 -0.97 23.12 2.39
CA TYR A 255 -0.39 22.07 3.22
C TYR A 255 0.14 22.61 4.57
N SER A 256 -0.28 23.80 5.00
CA SER A 256 0.23 24.43 6.23
C SER A 256 0.08 23.57 7.50
N ALA A 257 -1.02 22.84 7.65
CA ALA A 257 -1.19 21.86 8.72
C ALA A 257 -0.20 20.69 8.58
N SER A 258 0.00 20.22 7.35
CA SER A 258 0.90 19.11 7.03
C SER A 258 2.36 19.42 7.33
N VAL A 259 2.82 20.68 7.14
CA VAL A 259 4.17 21.12 7.55
C VAL A 259 4.41 20.86 9.04
N ARG A 260 3.47 21.29 9.89
CA ARG A 260 3.58 21.15 11.36
C ARG A 260 3.54 19.69 11.80
N ASN A 261 2.62 18.91 11.22
CA ASN A 261 2.45 17.50 11.56
C ASN A 261 3.66 16.67 11.13
N LEU A 262 4.19 16.90 9.91
CA LEU A 262 5.37 16.19 9.43
C LEU A 262 6.62 16.50 10.28
N ALA A 263 6.78 17.75 10.73
CA ALA A 263 7.87 18.13 11.63
C ALA A 263 7.81 17.45 13.00
N SER A 264 6.64 16.90 13.37
CA SER A 264 6.41 16.22 14.66
C SER A 264 6.44 14.69 14.55
N MET A 265 6.78 14.14 13.37
CA MET A 265 6.74 12.71 13.08
C MET A 265 8.00 12.22 12.39
N SER A 266 8.25 10.92 12.50
CA SER A 266 9.25 10.17 11.72
C SER A 266 8.71 8.76 11.48
N PHE A 267 9.26 8.03 10.51
CA PHE A 267 8.91 6.61 10.33
C PHE A 267 9.21 5.78 11.60
N ALA A 268 10.30 6.08 12.31
CA ALA A 268 10.67 5.38 13.53
C ALA A 268 9.68 5.60 14.71
N THR A 269 8.93 6.70 14.69
CA THR A 269 7.94 7.03 15.72
C THR A 269 6.50 6.76 15.27
N ASP A 270 6.29 6.38 14.01
CA ASP A 270 4.98 6.03 13.49
C ASP A 270 4.62 4.59 13.88
N ASN A 271 3.42 4.40 14.43
CA ASN A 271 3.00 3.10 14.95
C ASN A 271 2.68 2.05 13.87
N VAL A 272 2.73 2.43 12.59
CA VAL A 272 2.57 1.54 11.42
C VAL A 272 3.92 1.30 10.77
N PHE A 273 4.70 2.35 10.52
CA PHE A 273 5.94 2.24 9.75
C PHE A 273 7.23 2.00 10.56
N SER A 274 7.14 1.91 11.89
CA SER A 274 8.32 1.80 12.76
C SER A 274 9.06 0.46 12.65
N ASP A 275 8.44 -0.56 12.06
CA ASP A 275 9.08 -1.85 11.74
C ASP A 275 9.71 -1.89 10.33
N GLY A 276 9.51 -0.85 9.52
CA GLY A 276 10.25 -0.59 8.29
C GLY A 276 9.36 -0.31 7.07
N THR A 277 9.86 0.49 6.13
CA THR A 277 9.08 0.95 4.95
C THR A 277 9.59 0.40 3.62
N THR A 278 10.56 -0.51 3.60
CA THR A 278 11.29 -0.87 2.37
C THR A 278 10.38 -1.40 1.26
N LEU A 279 9.32 -2.13 1.60
CA LEU A 279 8.37 -2.71 0.64
C LEU A 279 7.14 -1.81 0.41
N GLU A 280 7.09 -0.65 1.06
CA GLU A 280 5.96 0.28 1.08
C GLU A 280 6.34 1.69 0.61
N MET A 281 7.63 1.98 0.48
CA MET A 281 8.16 3.27 0.05
C MET A 281 7.98 3.45 -1.46
N THR A 282 7.18 4.45 -1.83
CA THR A 282 7.01 4.86 -3.22
C THR A 282 8.26 5.54 -3.76
N THR A 283 8.54 5.33 -5.05
CA THR A 283 9.42 6.23 -5.80
C THR A 283 8.57 7.39 -6.29
N MET A 284 8.96 8.64 -6.02
CA MET A 284 8.17 9.82 -6.37
C MET A 284 9.06 10.93 -6.92
N GLN A 285 8.61 11.58 -8.00
CA GLN A 285 9.34 12.64 -8.69
C GLN A 285 8.41 13.63 -9.38
N ALA A 286 8.88 14.83 -9.68
CA ALA A 286 8.12 15.80 -10.46
C ALA A 286 7.86 15.27 -11.88
N ASN A 287 6.73 15.65 -12.47
CA ASN A 287 6.35 15.27 -13.82
C ASN A 287 6.17 16.49 -14.73
N THR A 288 6.04 16.24 -16.04
CA THR A 288 5.91 17.29 -17.07
C THR A 288 4.55 17.99 -17.06
N GLY A 289 3.56 17.45 -16.33
CA GLY A 289 2.21 18.00 -16.21
C GLY A 289 2.04 19.04 -15.11
N GLY A 290 3.13 19.47 -14.45
CA GLY A 290 3.07 20.45 -13.35
C GLY A 290 2.67 19.84 -12.00
N GLY A 291 2.85 18.53 -11.81
CA GLY A 291 2.63 17.82 -10.56
C GLY A 291 3.71 16.77 -10.32
N TYR A 292 3.33 15.65 -9.71
CA TYR A 292 4.22 14.55 -9.38
C TYR A 292 3.72 13.23 -9.93
N SER A 293 4.65 12.31 -10.20
CA SER A 293 4.35 10.91 -10.46
C SER A 293 5.00 10.06 -9.37
N ALA A 294 4.25 9.11 -8.83
CA ALA A 294 4.73 8.10 -7.91
C ALA A 294 4.53 6.69 -8.48
N SER A 295 5.42 5.77 -8.17
CA SER A 295 5.28 4.36 -8.51
C SER A 295 5.73 3.45 -7.39
N ILE A 296 5.12 2.27 -7.31
CA ILE A 296 5.53 1.20 -6.41
C ILE A 296 5.10 -0.17 -6.95
N THR A 297 5.91 -1.19 -6.69
CA THR A 297 5.53 -2.59 -6.87
C THR A 297 5.15 -3.18 -5.52
N ILE A 298 3.94 -3.74 -5.44
CA ILE A 298 3.41 -4.43 -4.27
C ILE A 298 3.34 -5.92 -4.60
N SER A 299 3.86 -6.77 -3.72
CA SER A 299 3.78 -8.23 -3.91
C SER A 299 2.94 -8.87 -2.82
N ILE A 300 2.09 -9.83 -3.21
CA ILE A 300 1.28 -10.66 -2.31
C ILE A 300 1.55 -12.14 -2.58
N ALA A 301 1.13 -13.02 -1.67
CA ALA A 301 1.35 -14.47 -1.78
C ALA A 301 0.03 -15.22 -2.03
N VAL A 302 -0.41 -15.25 -3.28
CA VAL A 302 -1.65 -15.93 -3.70
C VAL A 302 -1.35 -17.23 -4.42
#